data_AF-F0YVL2-F1
#
_entry.id   AF-F0YVL2-F1
#
_cell.length_a   1.000
_cell.length_b   1.000
_cell.length_c   1.000
_cell.angle_alpha   90.00
_cell.angle_beta   90.00
_cell.angle_gamma   90.00
#
_symmetry.space_group_name_H-M   'P 1'
#
loop_
_entity.id
_entity.type
_entity.pdbx_description
1 polymer ?
#
loop_
_entity_poly.entity_id
_entity_poly.type
_entity_poly.pdbx_seq_one_letter_code
_entity_poly.pdbx_strand_id
1 'polypeptide(L)'
;MEYIVLNSYIKLKKQTQKGLKEVIQILGKLNTFLFLLMSISAITSILFIFLPSKHRVIISYICIVVEIICVVIISITTQRERVLNSSEDIKAQDDKYDTVKEWLEKIGFIEKNQIKQLYRRCEIEVERNNERSLRRKVFIDKIFNLFLIPIFGAVLSWVFDLKADPGDSMAMVIVIGMIGVVLYLSAHGLLNYLTPIIDRQNIKMYKMVKDIQGVLDRKFSIENEDIV
;
A
#
# COMPACT_ATOMS: atom_id res chain seq x y z
N MET A 1 -12.52 -1.81 -21.83
CA MET A 1 -11.69 -1.19 -22.90
C MET A 1 -10.42 -0.56 -22.33
N GLU A 2 -10.55 0.04 -21.15
CA GLU A 2 -9.57 0.74 -20.33
C GLU A 2 -8.34 -0.12 -20.01
N TYR A 3 -8.53 -1.39 -19.62
CA TYR A 3 -7.42 -2.33 -19.38
C TYR A 3 -6.67 -2.73 -20.66
N ILE A 4 -7.31 -2.64 -21.84
CA ILE A 4 -6.66 -2.87 -23.14
C ILE A 4 -5.78 -1.66 -23.49
N VAL A 5 -6.31 -0.45 -23.29
CA VAL A 5 -5.56 0.81 -23.42
C VAL A 5 -4.37 0.83 -22.46
N LEU A 6 -4.59 0.44 -21.19
CA LEU A 6 -3.54 0.30 -20.19
C LEU A 6 -2.46 -0.70 -20.62
N ASN A 7 -2.85 -1.86 -21.18
CA ASN A 7 -1.89 -2.83 -21.67
C ASN A 7 -1.08 -2.30 -22.87
N SER A 8 -1.70 -1.53 -23.76
CA SER A 8 -1.01 -0.84 -24.87
C SER A 8 0.00 0.19 -24.34
N TYR A 9 -0.40 1.01 -23.37
CA TYR A 9 0.46 1.98 -22.71
C TYR A 9 1.61 1.31 -21.92
N ILE A 10 1.36 0.17 -21.29
CA ILE A 10 2.41 -0.62 -20.62
C ILE A 10 3.40 -1.16 -21.63
N LYS A 11 2.96 -1.59 -22.83
CA LYS A 11 3.88 -2.02 -23.91
C LYS A 11 4.75 -0.86 -24.41
N LEU A 12 4.19 0.34 -24.54
CA LEU A 12 4.96 1.56 -24.84
C LEU A 12 6.09 1.79 -23.83
N LYS A 13 5.82 1.54 -22.54
CA LYS A 13 6.82 1.71 -21.46
C LYS A 13 7.70 0.48 -21.20
N LYS A 14 7.35 -0.70 -21.70
CA LYS A 14 8.07 -1.95 -21.43
C LYS A 14 8.96 -2.33 -22.61
N GLN A 15 10.15 -1.77 -22.60
CA GLN A 15 11.32 -2.38 -23.21
C GLN A 15 12.33 -2.89 -22.17
N THR A 16 11.98 -3.08 -20.89
CA THR A 16 12.98 -3.53 -19.90
C THR A 16 12.44 -4.33 -18.71
N GLN A 17 12.92 -5.57 -18.65
CA GLN A 17 13.16 -6.48 -17.51
C GLN A 17 12.01 -7.15 -16.72
N LYS A 18 12.14 -8.47 -16.58
CA LYS A 18 11.31 -9.42 -15.80
C LYS A 18 12.10 -9.91 -14.58
N GLY A 19 11.45 -10.08 -13.42
CA GLY A 19 11.95 -10.88 -12.29
C GLY A 19 11.77 -10.24 -10.89
N LEU A 20 12.10 -11.00 -9.83
CA LEU A 20 12.08 -10.63 -8.39
C LEU A 20 12.72 -9.27 -8.06
N LYS A 21 13.68 -8.84 -8.90
CA LYS A 21 14.32 -7.52 -8.85
C LYS A 21 13.32 -6.37 -9.06
N GLU A 22 12.29 -6.58 -9.88
CA GLU A 22 11.18 -5.65 -10.12
C GLU A 22 10.32 -5.51 -8.86
N VAL A 23 10.11 -6.59 -8.10
CA VAL A 23 9.34 -6.57 -6.85
C VAL A 23 10.06 -5.73 -5.79
N ILE A 24 11.37 -5.93 -5.61
CA ILE A 24 12.18 -5.14 -4.66
C ILE A 24 12.32 -3.68 -5.11
N GLN A 25 12.40 -3.42 -6.43
CA GLN A 25 12.37 -2.04 -6.95
C GLN A 25 11.01 -1.36 -6.76
N ILE A 26 9.89 -2.08 -6.92
CA ILE A 26 8.53 -1.56 -6.74
C ILE A 26 8.24 -1.29 -5.26
N LEU A 27 8.77 -2.11 -4.37
CA LEU A 27 8.56 -1.99 -2.93
C LEU A 27 9.52 -0.98 -2.29
N GLY A 28 10.66 -0.71 -2.92
CA GLY A 28 11.72 0.11 -2.35
C GLY A 28 12.62 -0.70 -1.40
N LYS A 29 13.94 -0.53 -1.53
CA LYS A 29 14.93 -1.22 -0.69
C LYS A 29 14.73 -0.91 0.81
N LEU A 30 14.36 0.33 1.13
CA LEU A 30 14.10 0.79 2.49
C LEU A 30 12.89 0.07 3.09
N ASN A 31 11.77 -0.02 2.38
CA ASN A 31 10.56 -0.67 2.89
C ASN A 31 10.76 -2.18 3.05
N THR A 32 11.53 -2.80 2.14
CA THR A 32 11.90 -4.22 2.25
C THR A 32 12.75 -4.47 3.50
N PHE A 33 13.73 -3.62 3.78
CA PHE A 33 14.55 -3.71 5.00
C PHE A 33 13.70 -3.52 6.27
N LEU A 34 12.84 -2.50 6.30
CA LEU A 34 11.95 -2.23 7.43
C LEU A 34 10.95 -3.37 7.67
N PHE A 35 10.44 -4.00 6.61
CA PHE A 35 9.54 -5.14 6.73
C PHE A 35 10.26 -6.37 7.31
N LEU A 36 11.51 -6.63 6.90
CA LEU A 36 12.32 -7.69 7.48
C LEU A 36 12.63 -7.41 8.95
N LEU A 37 13.00 -6.18 9.30
CA LEU A 37 13.24 -5.76 10.68
C LEU A 37 11.99 -5.95 11.55
N MET A 38 10.83 -5.55 11.04
CA MET A 38 9.53 -5.77 11.70
C MET A 38 9.24 -7.26 11.91
N SER A 39 9.49 -8.10 10.90
CA SER A 39 9.26 -9.54 10.97
C SER A 39 10.17 -10.22 12.00
N ILE A 40 11.46 -9.82 12.03
CA ILE A 40 12.41 -10.31 13.03
C ILE A 40 11.97 -9.85 14.42
N SER A 41 11.56 -8.59 14.56
CA SER A 41 11.07 -8.02 15.82
C SER A 41 9.86 -8.79 16.35
N ALA A 42 8.88 -9.10 15.50
CA ALA A 42 7.68 -9.85 15.86
C ALA A 42 8.01 -11.28 16.34
N ILE A 43 8.90 -11.97 15.61
CA ILE A 43 9.37 -13.30 15.99
C ILE A 43 10.11 -13.23 17.33
N THR A 44 10.99 -12.24 17.52
CA THR A 44 11.70 -12.07 18.80
C THR A 44 10.76 -11.73 19.94
N SER A 45 9.75 -10.88 19.75
CA SER A 45 8.76 -10.55 20.78
C SER A 45 8.01 -11.81 21.22
N ILE A 46 7.57 -12.65 20.27
CA ILE A 46 6.87 -13.89 20.57
C ILE A 46 7.79 -14.91 21.26
N LEU A 47 9.03 -15.10 20.78
CA LEU A 47 9.97 -16.04 21.39
C LEU A 47 10.36 -15.65 22.81
N PHE A 48 10.60 -14.36 23.07
CA PHE A 48 11.00 -13.89 24.39
C PHE A 48 9.87 -13.94 25.42
N ILE A 49 8.61 -13.89 24.99
CA ILE A 49 7.45 -14.15 25.85
C ILE A 49 7.52 -15.55 26.48
N PHE A 50 7.99 -16.56 25.75
CA PHE A 50 8.07 -17.95 26.22
C PHE A 50 9.40 -18.31 26.91
N LEU A 51 10.42 -17.43 26.86
CA LEU A 51 11.71 -17.66 27.51
C LEU A 51 11.66 -17.25 29.00
N PRO A 52 12.18 -18.07 29.92
CA PRO A 52 12.27 -17.74 31.34
C PRO A 52 13.42 -16.74 31.59
N SER A 53 13.22 -15.49 31.20
CA SER A 53 14.15 -14.37 31.45
C SER A 53 13.47 -13.28 32.27
N LYS A 54 14.20 -12.71 33.24
CA LYS A 54 13.72 -11.57 34.05
C LYS A 54 13.40 -10.33 33.22
N HIS A 55 13.98 -10.21 32.03
CA HIS A 55 13.81 -9.06 31.14
C HIS A 55 12.79 -9.29 30.01
N ARG A 56 12.07 -10.43 30.01
CA ARG A 56 11.16 -10.84 28.92
C ARG A 56 10.11 -9.78 28.54
N VAL A 57 9.49 -9.15 29.54
CA VAL A 57 8.44 -8.12 29.32
C VAL A 57 9.05 -6.86 28.71
N ILE A 58 10.21 -6.43 29.21
CA ILE A 58 10.89 -5.21 28.75
C ILE A 58 11.34 -5.39 27.29
N ILE A 59 11.95 -6.53 26.97
CA ILE A 59 12.42 -6.84 25.61
C ILE A 59 11.23 -6.89 24.64
N SER A 60 10.13 -7.56 25.03
CA SER A 60 8.92 -7.64 24.19
C SER A 60 8.31 -6.25 23.94
N TYR A 61 8.28 -5.38 24.94
CA TYR A 61 7.84 -3.99 24.78
C TYR A 61 8.72 -3.21 23.80
N ILE A 62 10.05 -3.34 23.90
CA ILE A 62 10.98 -2.69 22.98
C ILE A 62 10.74 -3.18 21.54
N CYS A 63 10.55 -4.48 21.34
CA CYS A 63 10.20 -5.06 20.03
C CYS A 63 8.89 -4.47 19.47
N ILE A 64 7.84 -4.35 20.29
CA ILE A 64 6.57 -3.76 19.87
C ILE A 64 6.76 -2.29 19.46
N VAL A 65 7.55 -1.51 20.21
CA VAL A 65 7.84 -0.11 19.84
C VAL A 65 8.58 -0.04 18.50
N VAL A 66 9.56 -0.92 18.27
CA VAL A 66 10.28 -1.01 16.99
C VAL A 66 9.33 -1.37 15.85
N GLU A 67 8.40 -2.30 16.06
CA GLU A 67 7.37 -2.65 15.06
C GLU A 67 6.47 -1.46 14.72
N ILE A 68 6.00 -0.71 15.72
CA ILE A 68 5.17 0.49 15.51
C ILE A 68 5.93 1.50 14.64
N ILE A 69 7.18 1.78 14.97
CA ILE A 69 8.03 2.71 14.21
C ILE A 69 8.19 2.21 12.77
N CYS A 70 8.47 0.92 12.56
CA CYS A 70 8.61 0.33 11.23
C CYS A 70 7.31 0.47 10.41
N VAL A 71 6.15 0.14 10.99
CA VAL A 71 4.84 0.22 10.32
C VAL A 71 4.53 1.67 9.93
N VAL A 72 4.79 2.63 10.82
CA VAL A 72 4.58 4.06 10.53
C VAL A 72 5.48 4.53 9.39
N ILE A 73 6.77 4.20 9.44
CA ILE A 73 7.71 4.60 8.38
C ILE A 73 7.31 3.95 7.05
N ILE A 74 7.01 2.64 7.02
CA ILE A 74 6.53 1.93 5.82
C ILE A 74 5.27 2.59 5.26
N SER A 75 4.33 2.98 6.12
CA SER A 75 3.11 3.67 5.69
C SER A 75 3.41 5.00 5.00
N ILE A 76 4.31 5.81 5.57
CA ILE A 76 4.71 7.13 5.04
C ILE A 76 5.51 6.99 3.74
N THR A 77 6.53 6.13 3.70
CA THR A 77 7.40 5.96 2.52
C THR A 77 6.64 5.38 1.34
N THR A 78 5.75 4.41 1.60
CA THR A 78 4.87 3.82 0.57
C THR A 78 3.88 4.84 0.00
N GLN A 79 3.53 5.89 0.75
CA GLN A 79 2.75 7.03 0.24
C GLN A 79 3.63 8.03 -0.52
N ARG A 80 4.83 8.33 -0.01
CA ARG A 80 5.75 9.33 -0.56
C ARG A 80 6.35 8.94 -1.91
N GLU A 81 6.67 7.67 -2.13
CA GLU A 81 7.08 7.16 -3.45
C GLU A 81 6.00 7.34 -4.52
N ARG A 82 4.73 7.55 -4.15
CA ARG A 82 3.63 7.83 -5.11
C ARG A 82 3.66 9.25 -5.65
N VAL A 83 4.38 10.18 -5.02
CA VAL A 83 4.30 11.62 -5.32
C VAL A 83 5.56 12.17 -5.99
N LEU A 84 6.76 11.64 -5.71
CA LEU A 84 8.01 12.40 -5.91
C LEU A 84 8.86 12.13 -7.17
N ASN A 85 8.37 11.38 -8.15
CA ASN A 85 9.11 11.20 -9.43
C ASN A 85 8.55 12.06 -10.57
N SER A 86 8.35 13.36 -10.32
CA SER A 86 8.15 14.37 -11.37
C SER A 86 9.51 14.90 -11.80
N SER A 87 9.88 14.77 -13.07
CA SER A 87 11.09 15.39 -13.60
C SER A 87 10.97 16.91 -13.50
N GLU A 88 11.99 17.57 -12.95
CA GLU A 88 12.09 19.04 -12.91
C GLU A 88 12.35 19.66 -14.30
N ASP A 89 12.68 18.84 -15.30
CA ASP A 89 12.93 19.28 -16.68
C ASP A 89 11.66 19.34 -17.52
N ILE A 90 11.23 20.57 -17.81
CA ILE A 90 10.05 20.89 -18.62
C ILE A 90 10.17 20.39 -20.07
N LYS A 91 11.40 20.32 -20.63
CA LYS A 91 11.63 19.86 -22.02
C LYS A 91 11.51 18.35 -22.13
N ALA A 92 12.16 17.61 -21.24
CA ALA A 92 12.02 16.16 -21.17
C ALA A 92 10.56 15.73 -20.92
N GLN A 93 9.80 16.57 -20.22
CA GLN A 93 8.37 16.36 -20.00
C GLN A 93 7.54 16.61 -21.27
N ASP A 94 7.94 17.56 -22.12
CA ASP A 94 7.25 17.84 -23.38
C ASP A 94 7.46 16.74 -24.43
N ASP A 95 8.69 16.24 -24.58
CA ASP A 95 9.03 15.12 -25.46
C ASP A 95 8.26 13.84 -25.06
N LYS A 96 8.10 13.66 -23.74
CA LYS A 96 7.29 12.56 -23.18
C LYS A 96 5.82 12.71 -23.59
N TYR A 97 5.27 13.92 -23.58
CA TYR A 97 3.89 14.15 -24.02
C TYR A 97 3.72 13.97 -25.52
N ASP A 98 4.70 14.32 -26.34
CA ASP A 98 4.68 14.00 -27.78
C ASP A 98 4.65 12.49 -28.01
N THR A 99 5.47 11.73 -27.29
CA THR A 99 5.47 10.27 -27.36
C THR A 99 4.11 9.66 -26.97
N VAL A 100 3.45 10.24 -25.95
CA VAL A 100 2.12 9.79 -25.51
C VAL A 100 1.05 10.19 -26.52
N LYS A 101 1.15 11.36 -27.16
CA LYS A 101 0.24 11.79 -28.22
C LYS A 101 0.33 10.87 -29.44
N GLU A 102 1.53 10.57 -29.93
CA GLU A 102 1.73 9.61 -31.02
C GLU A 102 1.16 8.23 -30.68
N TRP A 103 1.26 7.81 -29.42
CA TRP A 103 0.67 6.57 -28.96
C TRP A 103 -0.86 6.61 -29.00
N LEU A 104 -1.49 7.70 -28.54
CA LEU A 104 -2.94 7.92 -28.63
C LEU A 104 -3.43 7.89 -30.09
N GLU A 105 -2.70 8.52 -31.00
CA GLU A 105 -3.01 8.49 -32.43
C GLU A 105 -2.92 7.06 -33.00
N LYS A 106 -1.87 6.30 -32.63
CA LYS A 106 -1.70 4.89 -33.04
C LYS A 106 -2.82 3.96 -32.55
N ILE A 107 -3.45 4.26 -31.42
CA ILE A 107 -4.60 3.49 -30.91
C ILE A 107 -5.95 4.02 -31.41
N GLY A 108 -5.96 5.05 -32.27
CA GLY A 108 -7.16 5.58 -32.93
C GLY A 108 -7.83 6.75 -32.23
N PHE A 109 -7.21 7.38 -31.23
CA PHE A 109 -7.72 8.57 -30.53
C PHE A 109 -7.00 9.81 -31.04
N ILE A 110 -7.58 10.49 -32.03
CA ILE A 110 -6.99 11.65 -32.70
C ILE A 110 -7.65 12.96 -32.23
N GLU A 111 -8.97 12.93 -32.04
CA GLU A 111 -9.73 14.11 -31.64
C GLU A 111 -9.64 14.39 -30.14
N LYS A 112 -9.53 15.68 -29.78
CA LYS A 112 -9.48 16.14 -28.38
C LYS A 112 -10.63 15.60 -27.54
N ASN A 113 -11.86 15.61 -28.08
CA ASN A 113 -13.05 15.12 -27.38
C ASN A 113 -13.02 13.60 -27.14
N GLN A 114 -12.48 12.81 -28.07
CA GLN A 114 -12.30 11.38 -27.90
C GLN A 114 -11.29 11.09 -26.78
N ILE A 115 -10.20 11.87 -26.71
CA ILE A 115 -9.19 11.77 -25.66
C ILE A 115 -9.76 12.20 -24.30
N LYS A 116 -10.57 13.26 -24.22
CA LYS A 116 -11.29 13.67 -23.01
C LYS A 116 -12.23 12.57 -22.50
N GLN A 117 -12.98 11.93 -23.39
CA GLN A 117 -13.86 10.80 -23.02
C GLN A 117 -13.06 9.61 -22.49
N LEU A 118 -11.93 9.28 -23.13
CA LEU A 118 -11.03 8.23 -22.66
C LEU A 118 -10.44 8.55 -21.29
N TYR A 119 -9.98 9.80 -21.10
CA TYR A 119 -9.48 10.31 -19.83
C TYR A 119 -10.51 10.10 -18.72
N ARG A 120 -11.75 10.59 -18.94
CA ARG A 120 -12.82 10.49 -17.94
C ARG A 120 -13.17 9.04 -17.59
N ARG A 121 -13.22 8.14 -18.58
CA ARG A 121 -13.48 6.70 -18.33
C ARG A 121 -12.37 6.06 -17.51
N CYS A 122 -11.12 6.37 -17.81
CA CYS A 122 -9.97 5.84 -17.07
C CYS A 122 -9.90 6.43 -15.65
N GLU A 123 -10.22 7.71 -15.49
CA GLU A 123 -10.28 8.39 -14.20
C GLU A 123 -11.32 7.75 -13.27
N ILE A 124 -12.55 7.54 -13.75
CA ILE A 124 -13.61 6.86 -12.98
C ILE A 124 -13.17 5.48 -12.53
N GLU A 125 -12.46 4.73 -13.37
CA GLU A 125 -11.96 3.40 -13.00
C GLU A 125 -10.85 3.47 -11.93
N VAL A 126 -10.00 4.51 -11.98
CA VAL A 126 -9.01 4.77 -10.91
C VAL A 126 -9.70 5.15 -9.60
N GLU A 127 -10.71 6.01 -9.64
CA GLU A 127 -11.52 6.38 -8.46
C GLU A 127 -12.19 5.16 -7.84
N ARG A 128 -12.85 4.33 -8.64
CA ARG A 128 -13.47 3.06 -8.19
C ARG A 128 -12.46 2.12 -7.54
N ASN A 129 -11.25 2.03 -8.10
CA ASN A 129 -10.20 1.20 -7.52
C ASN A 129 -9.61 1.78 -6.23
N ASN A 130 -9.51 3.11 -6.13
CA ASN A 130 -9.13 3.78 -4.88
C ASN A 130 -10.17 3.55 -3.78
N GLU A 131 -11.46 3.64 -4.10
CA GLU A 131 -12.55 3.29 -3.17
C GLU A 131 -12.49 1.81 -2.75
N ARG A 132 -12.22 0.89 -3.68
CA ARG A 132 -12.04 -0.53 -3.35
C ARG A 132 -10.85 -0.74 -2.42
N SER A 133 -9.75 -0.01 -2.63
CA SER A 133 -8.58 -0.06 -1.75
C SER A 133 -8.90 0.45 -0.34
N LEU A 134 -9.66 1.55 -0.23
CA LEU A 134 -10.16 2.06 1.04
C LEU A 134 -11.11 1.07 1.73
N ARG A 135 -12.06 0.48 0.99
CA ARG A 135 -12.98 -0.56 1.50
C ARG A 135 -12.23 -1.77 2.05
N ARG A 136 -11.14 -2.21 1.40
CA ARG A 136 -10.30 -3.32 1.90
C ARG A 136 -9.65 -2.99 3.24
N LYS A 137 -9.12 -1.79 3.42
CA LYS A 137 -8.55 -1.35 4.71
C LYS A 137 -9.61 -1.39 5.81
N VAL A 138 -10.76 -0.76 5.56
CA VAL A 138 -11.89 -0.75 6.51
C VAL A 138 -12.41 -2.15 6.81
N PHE A 139 -12.46 -3.03 5.81
CA PHE A 139 -12.90 -4.42 5.99
C PHE A 139 -11.96 -5.21 6.88
N ILE A 140 -10.64 -5.00 6.75
CA ILE A 140 -9.64 -5.66 7.58
C ILE A 140 -9.74 -5.16 9.01
N ASP A 141 -9.83 -3.83 9.23
CA ASP A 141 -10.05 -3.26 10.56
C ASP A 141 -11.31 -3.84 11.21
N LYS A 142 -12.39 -4.02 10.43
CA LYS A 142 -13.63 -4.66 10.89
C LYS A 142 -13.47 -6.14 11.22
N ILE A 143 -12.78 -6.92 10.39
CA ILE A 143 -12.49 -8.34 10.68
C ILE A 143 -11.67 -8.44 11.97
N PHE A 144 -10.61 -7.64 12.10
CA PHE A 144 -9.81 -7.63 13.30
C PHE A 144 -10.67 -7.27 14.51
N ASN A 145 -11.49 -6.22 14.46
CA ASN A 145 -12.37 -5.89 15.57
C ASN A 145 -13.41 -6.99 15.87
N LEU A 146 -14.00 -7.60 14.85
CA LEU A 146 -15.05 -8.62 14.99
C LEU A 146 -14.53 -9.94 15.54
N PHE A 147 -13.32 -10.36 15.18
CA PHE A 147 -12.74 -11.62 15.65
C PHE A 147 -11.87 -11.44 16.90
N LEU A 148 -11.08 -10.37 16.96
CA LEU A 148 -10.09 -10.18 18.01
C LEU A 148 -10.78 -9.85 19.33
N ILE A 149 -11.84 -9.02 19.36
CA ILE A 149 -12.56 -8.69 20.61
C ILE A 149 -13.21 -9.92 21.26
N PRO A 150 -14.01 -10.75 20.54
CA PRO A 150 -14.60 -11.95 21.15
C PRO A 150 -13.58 -13.02 21.53
N ILE A 151 -12.53 -13.21 20.73
CA ILE A 151 -11.43 -14.13 21.08
C ILE A 151 -10.74 -13.63 22.35
N PHE A 152 -10.49 -12.32 22.46
CA PHE A 152 -9.91 -11.73 23.66
C PHE A 152 -10.81 -11.94 24.87
N GLY A 153 -12.12 -11.71 24.74
CA GLY A 153 -13.10 -11.94 25.81
C GLY A 153 -13.17 -13.40 26.24
N ALA A 154 -13.17 -14.35 25.30
CA ALA A 154 -13.17 -15.78 25.59
C ALA A 154 -11.89 -16.22 26.30
N VAL A 155 -10.75 -15.71 25.88
CA VAL A 155 -9.46 -16.00 26.51
C VAL A 155 -9.37 -15.36 27.90
N LEU A 156 -9.86 -14.13 28.09
CA LEU A 156 -9.98 -13.50 29.41
C LEU A 156 -10.83 -14.36 30.35
N SER A 157 -12.03 -14.76 29.90
CA SER A 157 -12.93 -15.60 30.69
C SER A 157 -12.25 -16.91 31.10
N TRP A 158 -11.57 -17.57 30.15
CA TRP A 158 -10.83 -18.80 30.42
C TRP A 158 -9.68 -18.59 31.43
N VAL A 159 -8.94 -17.48 31.32
CA VAL A 159 -7.85 -17.16 32.24
C VAL A 159 -8.36 -16.91 33.66
N PHE A 160 -9.50 -16.21 33.81
CA PHE A 160 -10.10 -15.96 35.11
C PHE A 160 -10.77 -17.20 35.72
N ASP A 161 -11.18 -18.17 34.90
CA ASP A 161 -11.71 -19.46 35.36
C ASP A 161 -10.63 -20.43 35.89
N LEU A 162 -9.34 -20.17 35.64
CA LEU A 162 -8.24 -21.09 36.01
C LEU A 162 -7.97 -21.25 37.52
N LYS A 163 -8.73 -20.59 38.41
CA LYS A 163 -8.46 -20.53 39.86
C LYS A 163 -6.99 -20.19 40.20
N ALA A 164 -6.30 -19.50 39.29
CA ALA A 164 -4.95 -19.03 39.50
C ALA A 164 -4.97 -17.81 40.42
N ASP A 165 -3.83 -17.49 41.03
CA ASP A 165 -3.69 -16.28 41.82
C ASP A 165 -3.98 -15.06 40.90
N PRO A 166 -4.61 -13.97 41.40
CA PRO A 166 -4.97 -12.83 40.56
C PRO A 166 -3.76 -12.21 39.84
N GLY A 167 -2.57 -12.28 40.45
CA GLY A 167 -1.32 -11.83 39.84
C GLY A 167 -0.92 -12.65 38.60
N ASP A 168 -1.02 -13.97 38.67
CA ASP A 168 -0.69 -14.87 37.56
C ASP A 168 -1.72 -14.78 36.43
N SER A 169 -2.99 -14.65 36.79
CA SER A 169 -4.08 -14.41 35.85
C SER A 169 -3.82 -13.12 35.06
N MET A 170 -3.49 -12.02 35.76
CA MET A 170 -3.22 -10.74 35.12
C MET A 170 -1.96 -10.76 34.24
N ALA A 171 -0.92 -11.50 34.63
CA ALA A 171 0.26 -11.71 33.80
C ALA A 171 -0.06 -12.47 32.50
N MET A 172 -0.91 -13.50 32.56
CA MET A 172 -1.37 -14.23 31.37
C MET A 172 -2.18 -13.34 30.41
N VAL A 173 -3.09 -12.52 30.95
CA VAL A 173 -3.85 -11.55 30.15
C VAL A 173 -2.93 -10.58 29.40
N ILE A 174 -1.92 -10.05 30.10
CA ILE A 174 -0.94 -9.11 29.54
C ILE A 174 -0.15 -9.77 28.39
N VAL A 175 0.27 -11.02 28.56
CA VAL A 175 1.00 -11.79 27.53
C VAL A 175 0.13 -12.01 26.29
N ILE A 176 -1.12 -12.43 26.47
CA ILE A 176 -2.07 -12.68 25.37
C ILE A 176 -2.39 -11.37 24.63
N GLY A 177 -2.51 -10.26 25.38
CA GLY A 177 -2.60 -8.90 24.85
C GLY A 177 -1.44 -8.54 23.94
N MET A 178 -0.21 -8.76 24.39
CA MET A 178 0.97 -8.48 23.58
C MET A 178 1.00 -9.30 22.29
N ILE A 179 0.63 -10.59 22.34
CA ILE A 179 0.56 -11.43 21.14
C ILE A 179 -0.48 -10.88 20.16
N GLY A 180 -1.65 -10.48 20.64
CA GLY A 180 -2.70 -9.87 19.81
C GLY A 180 -2.23 -8.59 19.11
N VAL A 181 -1.53 -7.71 19.83
CA VAL A 181 -0.97 -6.46 19.29
C VAL A 181 0.09 -6.74 18.22
N VAL A 182 1.02 -7.66 18.47
CA VAL A 182 2.08 -8.04 17.50
C VAL A 182 1.46 -8.59 16.22
N LEU A 183 0.44 -9.46 16.33
CA LEU A 183 -0.25 -10.02 15.17
C LEU A 183 -1.00 -8.94 14.37
N TYR A 184 -1.65 -8.01 15.06
CA TYR A 184 -2.33 -6.87 14.43
C TYR A 184 -1.35 -5.96 13.66
N LEU A 185 -0.23 -5.57 14.30
CA LEU A 185 0.81 -4.76 13.67
C LEU A 185 1.44 -5.48 12.48
N SER A 186 1.71 -6.77 12.60
CA SER A 186 2.24 -7.61 11.52
C SER A 186 1.30 -7.66 10.32
N ALA A 187 -0.01 -7.83 10.56
CA ALA A 187 -1.01 -7.84 9.50
C ALA A 187 -1.12 -6.47 8.79
N HIS A 188 -1.15 -5.37 9.55
CA HIS A 188 -1.14 -4.01 8.99
C HIS A 188 0.12 -3.73 8.18
N GLY A 189 1.30 -4.09 8.71
CA GLY A 189 2.58 -3.93 8.03
C GLY A 189 2.63 -4.73 6.73
N LEU A 190 2.16 -5.98 6.75
CA LEU A 190 2.06 -6.84 5.56
C LEU A 190 1.16 -6.24 4.48
N LEU A 191 -0.01 -5.72 4.85
CA LEU A 191 -0.94 -5.14 3.89
C LEU A 191 -0.39 -3.86 3.27
N ASN A 192 0.18 -2.97 4.07
CA ASN A 192 0.82 -1.76 3.55
C ASN A 192 2.01 -2.10 2.65
N TYR A 193 2.82 -3.09 3.04
CA TYR A 193 3.94 -3.58 2.23
C TYR A 193 3.48 -4.22 0.92
N LEU A 194 2.40 -5.00 0.90
CA LEU A 194 1.89 -5.66 -0.32
C LEU A 194 1.05 -4.73 -1.20
N THR A 195 0.56 -3.60 -0.68
CA THR A 195 -0.29 -2.65 -1.41
C THR A 195 0.28 -2.25 -2.78
N PRO A 196 1.58 -1.92 -2.94
CA PRO A 196 2.16 -1.59 -4.25
C PRO A 196 2.09 -2.73 -5.28
N ILE A 197 2.08 -3.99 -4.82
CA ILE A 197 1.94 -5.16 -5.68
C ILE A 197 0.48 -5.37 -6.05
N ILE A 198 -0.41 -5.32 -5.05
CA ILE A 198 -1.85 -5.53 -5.21
C ILE A 198 -2.45 -4.44 -6.11
N ASP A 199 -2.06 -3.18 -5.88
CA ASP A 199 -2.56 -2.02 -6.62
C ASP A 199 -1.67 -1.64 -7.81
N ARG A 200 -0.74 -2.52 -8.22
CA ARG A 200 0.23 -2.24 -9.29
C ARG A 200 -0.43 -1.80 -10.59
N GLN A 201 -1.53 -2.44 -10.97
CA GLN A 201 -2.29 -2.07 -12.17
C GLN A 201 -2.97 -0.71 -12.01
N ASN A 202 -3.56 -0.45 -10.84
CA ASN A 202 -4.18 0.84 -10.53
C ASN A 202 -3.17 1.99 -10.56
N ILE A 203 -1.97 1.78 -9.98
CA ILE A 203 -0.88 2.77 -10.00
C ILE A 203 -0.45 3.09 -11.45
N LYS A 204 -0.33 2.06 -12.30
CA LYS A 204 0.01 2.25 -13.72
C LYS A 204 -1.09 3.00 -14.46
N MET A 205 -2.36 2.70 -14.16
CA MET A 205 -3.51 3.37 -14.75
C MET A 205 -3.58 4.84 -14.31
N TYR A 206 -3.34 5.14 -13.03
CA TYR A 206 -3.24 6.51 -12.55
C TYR A 206 -2.11 7.29 -13.24
N LYS A 207 -0.94 6.67 -13.43
CA LYS A 207 0.18 7.29 -14.17
C LYS A 207 -0.18 7.53 -15.64
N MET A 208 -0.90 6.61 -16.27
CA MET A 208 -1.42 6.79 -17.62
C MET A 208 -2.40 7.95 -17.70
N VAL A 209 -3.37 8.04 -16.77
CA VAL A 209 -4.36 9.13 -16.69
C VAL A 209 -3.67 10.48 -16.54
N LYS A 210 -2.66 10.59 -15.67
CA LYS A 210 -1.85 11.81 -15.53
C LYS A 210 -1.07 12.18 -16.79
N ASP A 211 -0.50 11.19 -17.48
CA ASP A 211 0.21 11.42 -18.73
C ASP A 211 -0.75 11.89 -19.84
N ILE A 212 -1.97 11.34 -19.90
CA ILE A 212 -3.04 11.78 -20.83
C ILE A 212 -3.50 13.20 -20.51
N GLN A 213 -3.70 13.52 -19.23
CA GLN A 213 -4.04 14.88 -18.79
C GLN A 213 -2.98 15.89 -19.24
N GLY A 214 -1.69 15.58 -19.04
CA GLY A 214 -0.61 16.44 -19.50
C GLY A 214 -0.59 16.66 -21.02
N VAL A 215 -1.01 15.68 -21.83
CA VAL A 215 -1.18 15.86 -23.28
C VAL A 215 -2.35 16.79 -23.59
N LEU A 216 -3.49 16.62 -22.91
CA LEU A 216 -4.65 17.50 -23.06
C LEU A 216 -4.30 18.96 -22.72
N ASP A 217 -3.55 19.18 -21.64
CA ASP A 217 -3.21 20.52 -21.15
C ASP A 217 -2.15 21.23 -22.03
N ARG A 218 -1.22 20.50 -22.66
CA ARG A 218 -0.11 21.10 -23.41
C ARG A 218 -0.21 21.04 -24.92
N LYS A 219 -0.84 20.00 -25.49
CA LYS A 219 -0.78 19.72 -26.93
C LYS A 219 -2.08 20.07 -27.67
N PHE A 220 -3.12 20.51 -26.95
CA PHE A 220 -4.38 21.00 -27.51
C PHE A 220 -4.63 22.44 -27.05
N SER A 221 -5.26 23.24 -27.91
CA SER A 221 -5.69 24.60 -27.55
C SER A 221 -6.75 24.57 -26.46
N ILE A 222 -6.64 25.46 -25.47
CA ILE A 222 -7.64 25.64 -24.41
C ILE A 222 -8.93 26.16 -25.04
N GLU A 223 -10.05 25.47 -24.83
CA GLU A 223 -11.38 25.89 -25.29
C GLU A 223 -12.16 26.46 -24.09
N ASN A 224 -13.13 27.35 -24.32
CA ASN A 224 -13.93 27.97 -23.24
C ASN A 224 -14.70 26.94 -22.40
N GLU A 225 -14.97 25.75 -22.94
CA GLU A 225 -15.63 24.64 -22.23
C GLU A 225 -14.68 23.87 -21.28
N ASP A 226 -13.37 24.14 -21.32
CA ASP A 226 -12.35 23.50 -20.48
C ASP A 226 -11.99 24.29 -19.23
N ILE A 227 -12.53 25.50 -19.08
CA ILE A 227 -12.36 26.35 -17.91
C ILE A 227 -13.57 26.10 -17.00
N VAL A 228 -13.43 25.17 -16.04
CA VAL A 228 -14.39 24.94 -14.93
C VAL A 228 -13.65 25.00 -13.60
#